data_AF-A0A914QBD6-F1
#
_entry.id   AF-A0A914QBD6-F1
#
_cell.length_a   1.000
_cell.length_b   1.000
_cell.length_c   1.000
_cell.angle_alpha   90.00
_cell.angle_beta   90.00
_cell.angle_gamma   90.00
#
_symmetry.space_group_name_H-M   'P 1'
#
loop_
_entity.id
_entity.type
_entity.pdbx_description
1 polymer ?
#
loop_
_entity_poly.entity_id
_entity_poly.type
_entity_poly.pdbx_seq_one_letter_code
_entity_poly.pdbx_strand_id
1 'polypeptide(L)'
;MVVRFGVIVLAIFVLNVNALFCELQSSCKGCTSTPGCFYNAAESTCENLVRAPFTNKINVINIPYDCPIPQPEAFPYTDAFGRDRAFLFSAASNGENKTQVEACLKKVNAQFYSQYTIPCDWLNQNCSGYIAINPNEKSIVLTFRGSKGSTQFYTEALNLLTYGSRRSSLVDGDVFTYFIDAFEKLWAAGIKTDLETLKAQNPDYELWTFGHSLGGSLASLASVAAVKSEMFKKEKVKSVTMGQPRTGSLEYAISHDFYVPYSYRIVHAKDLITKLPFKVLPGQPNAYHHRFEVSFV
;
A
#
# COMPACT_ATOMS: atom_id res chain seq x y z
N MET A 1 27.81 10.69 45.68
CA MET A 1 28.73 10.76 44.52
C MET A 1 28.96 9.41 43.84
N VAL A 2 29.10 8.31 44.60
CA VAL A 2 29.35 6.94 44.10
C VAL A 2 28.19 6.35 43.25
N VAL A 3 26.93 6.62 43.61
CA VAL A 3 25.75 6.10 42.89
C VAL A 3 25.62 6.68 41.47
N ARG A 4 25.96 7.97 41.26
CA ARG A 4 25.95 8.59 39.93
C ARG A 4 27.06 8.05 39.02
N PHE A 5 28.23 7.71 39.59
CA PHE A 5 29.33 7.11 38.84
C PHE A 5 29.01 5.68 38.39
N GLY A 6 28.39 4.86 39.25
CA GLY A 6 27.97 3.51 38.90
C GLY A 6 26.95 3.46 37.76
N VAL A 7 25.98 4.38 37.76
CA VAL A 7 24.96 4.49 36.68
C VAL A 7 25.59 4.91 35.34
N ILE A 8 26.56 5.82 35.37
CA ILE A 8 27.26 6.27 34.14
C ILE A 8 28.12 5.14 33.56
N VAL A 9 28.85 4.39 34.40
CA VAL A 9 29.67 3.25 33.94
C VAL A 9 28.79 2.13 33.39
N LEU A 10 27.65 1.83 34.04
CA LEU A 10 26.70 0.84 33.54
C LEU A 10 26.11 1.25 32.18
N ALA A 11 25.75 2.53 32.02
CA ALA A 11 25.22 3.06 30.76
C ALA A 11 26.26 2.99 29.62
N ILE A 12 27.52 3.33 29.89
CA ILE A 12 28.61 3.21 28.91
C ILE A 12 28.85 1.74 28.54
N PHE A 13 28.79 0.82 29.51
CA PHE A 13 28.95 -0.62 29.25
C PHE A 13 27.81 -1.17 28.38
N VAL A 14 26.55 -0.84 28.69
CA VAL A 14 25.37 -1.24 27.91
C VAL A 14 25.44 -0.67 26.48
N LEU A 15 25.89 0.57 26.30
CA LEU A 15 26.05 1.17 24.97
C LEU A 15 27.14 0.49 24.13
N ASN A 16 28.28 0.10 24.74
CA ASN A 16 29.37 -0.60 24.06
C ASN A 16 29.03 -2.06 23.73
N VAL A 17 28.31 -2.74 24.62
CA VAL A 17 27.84 -4.11 24.39
C VAL A 17 26.82 -4.15 23.24
N ASN A 18 25.88 -3.21 23.19
CA ASN A 18 24.94 -3.08 22.08
C ASN A 18 25.64 -2.75 20.75
N ALA A 19 26.74 -1.98 20.78
CA ALA A 19 27.55 -1.72 19.58
C ALA A 19 28.12 -3.02 18.99
N LEU A 20 28.66 -3.89 19.85
CA LEU A 20 29.23 -5.17 19.42
C LEU A 20 28.17 -6.09 18.83
N PHE A 21 26.95 -6.10 19.40
CA PHE A 21 25.86 -6.94 18.90
C PHE A 21 25.33 -6.51 17.53
N CYS A 22 25.33 -5.20 17.22
CA CYS A 22 24.97 -4.72 15.89
C CYS A 22 26.01 -5.15 14.84
N GLU A 23 27.30 -5.03 15.14
CA GLU A 23 28.39 -5.40 14.22
C GLU A 23 28.42 -6.89 13.86
N LEU A 24 27.86 -7.75 14.71
CA LEU A 24 27.74 -9.20 14.45
C LEU A 24 26.64 -9.54 13.44
N GLN A 25 25.76 -8.60 13.09
CA GLN A 25 24.64 -8.86 12.19
C GLN A 25 25.05 -8.64 10.72
N SER A 26 25.01 -9.72 9.94
CA SER A 26 25.30 -9.69 8.50
C SER A 26 24.07 -9.53 7.61
N SER A 27 22.87 -9.49 8.20
CA SER A 27 21.61 -9.37 7.46
C SER A 27 20.74 -8.25 8.02
N CYS A 28 19.95 -7.62 7.15
CA CYS A 28 18.99 -6.58 7.57
C CYS A 28 18.04 -7.10 8.65
N LYS A 29 17.52 -8.32 8.50
CA LYS A 29 16.59 -8.91 9.46
C LYS A 29 17.24 -9.11 10.83
N GLY A 30 18.45 -9.70 10.86
CA GLY A 30 19.21 -9.85 12.11
C GLY A 30 19.49 -8.51 12.78
N CYS A 31 19.90 -7.52 11.99
CA CYS A 31 20.17 -6.16 12.45
C CYS A 31 18.94 -5.52 13.10
N THR A 32 17.83 -5.45 12.37
CA THR A 32 16.60 -4.79 12.82
C THR A 32 15.82 -5.57 13.88
N SER A 33 16.11 -6.85 14.07
CA SER A 33 15.62 -7.63 15.22
C SER A 33 16.47 -7.43 16.49
N THR A 34 17.64 -6.79 16.39
CA THR A 34 18.53 -6.56 17.52
C THR A 34 18.23 -5.18 18.16
N PRO A 35 17.93 -5.11 19.48
CA PRO A 35 17.59 -3.86 20.14
C PRO A 35 18.69 -2.79 20.01
N GLY A 36 18.31 -1.59 19.56
CA GLY A 36 19.24 -0.46 19.42
C GLY A 36 20.06 -0.45 18.13
N CYS A 37 19.84 -1.42 17.24
CA CYS A 37 20.49 -1.51 15.94
C CYS A 37 19.57 -1.03 14.80
N PHE A 38 20.19 -0.51 13.75
CA PHE A 38 19.54 0.03 12.56
C PHE A 38 20.33 -0.39 11.33
N TYR A 39 19.66 -0.79 10.26
CA TYR A 39 20.32 -1.22 9.03
C TYR A 39 20.38 -0.06 8.03
N ASN A 40 21.57 0.26 7.55
CA ASN A 40 21.79 1.24 6.49
C ASN A 40 21.75 0.52 5.14
N ALA A 41 20.67 0.72 4.38
CA ALA A 41 20.47 0.02 3.11
C ALA A 41 21.40 0.51 1.98
N ALA A 42 21.94 1.73 2.08
CA ALA A 42 22.90 2.23 1.07
C ALA A 42 24.28 1.58 1.24
N GLU A 43 24.71 1.38 2.47
CA GLU A 43 26.03 0.82 2.80
C GLU A 43 26.00 -0.69 3.05
N SER A 44 24.80 -1.26 3.20
CA SER A 44 24.59 -2.66 3.60
C SER A 44 25.24 -3.00 4.95
N THR A 45 25.16 -2.08 5.90
CA THR A 45 25.79 -2.17 7.23
C THR A 45 24.75 -2.15 8.35
N CYS A 46 25.09 -2.76 9.49
CA CYS A 46 24.30 -2.67 10.72
C CYS A 46 24.98 -1.72 11.71
N GLU A 47 24.27 -0.66 12.10
CA GLU A 47 24.80 0.45 12.91
C GLU A 47 24.02 0.60 14.24
N ASN A 48 24.58 1.35 15.18
CA ASN A 48 23.93 1.73 16.44
C ASN A 48 23.72 3.26 16.53
N LEU A 49 22.90 3.69 17.49
CA LEU A 49 22.61 5.12 17.74
C LEU A 49 23.83 5.96 18.14
N VAL A 50 24.94 5.34 18.54
CA VAL A 50 26.15 6.03 19.01
C VAL A 50 27.07 6.39 17.83
N ARG A 51 27.07 5.60 16.76
CA ARG A 51 27.93 5.79 15.58
C ARG A 51 27.24 6.37 14.36
N ALA A 52 25.90 6.41 14.33
CA ALA A 52 25.19 6.98 13.20
C ALA A 52 25.31 8.51 13.18
N PRO A 53 25.97 9.13 12.18
CA PRO A 53 25.95 10.59 12.04
C PRO A 53 24.52 11.03 11.73
N PHE A 54 23.97 11.95 12.54
CA PHE A 54 22.60 12.46 12.44
C PHE A 54 22.27 13.15 11.09
N THR A 55 23.22 13.22 10.15
CA THR A 55 23.17 14.03 8.93
C THR A 55 22.73 13.27 7.68
N ASN A 56 22.77 11.93 7.63
CA ASN A 56 22.37 11.13 6.46
C ASN A 56 21.35 10.02 6.79
N LYS A 57 20.20 10.38 7.38
CA LYS A 57 19.11 9.42 7.73
C LYS A 57 18.34 8.84 6.53
N ILE A 58 18.80 9.05 5.31
CA ILE A 58 18.18 8.51 4.10
C ILE A 58 18.64 7.05 3.99
N ASN A 59 17.71 6.10 3.86
CA ASN A 59 17.96 4.63 3.75
C ASN A 59 18.18 3.86 5.06
N VAL A 60 17.78 4.41 6.22
CA VAL A 60 17.82 3.68 7.50
C VAL A 60 16.56 2.82 7.67
N ILE A 61 16.77 1.53 7.92
CA ILE A 61 15.73 0.54 8.23
C ILE A 61 15.82 0.19 9.72
N ASN A 62 14.71 0.28 10.42
CA ASN A 62 14.64 0.12 11.87
C ASN A 62 13.67 -0.99 12.32
N ILE A 63 12.98 -1.64 11.39
CA ILE A 63 12.11 -2.79 11.68
C ILE A 63 12.35 -3.91 10.66
N PRO A 64 12.21 -5.18 11.05
CA PRO A 64 12.39 -6.32 10.15
C PRO A 64 11.45 -6.33 8.94
N TYR A 65 10.27 -5.72 9.08
CA TYR A 65 9.27 -5.68 8.02
C TYR A 65 9.74 -4.88 6.79
N ASP A 66 10.48 -3.79 7.02
CA ASP A 66 10.97 -2.88 5.97
C ASP A 66 12.26 -3.42 5.29
N CYS A 67 12.81 -4.55 5.75
CA CYS A 67 13.98 -5.15 5.13
C CYS A 67 13.69 -5.63 3.70
N PRO A 68 14.62 -5.39 2.74
CA PRO A 68 14.45 -5.83 1.37
C PRO A 68 14.41 -7.37 1.30
N ILE A 69 13.47 -7.89 0.52
CA ILE A 69 13.38 -9.31 0.18
C ILE A 69 13.20 -9.45 -1.34
N PRO A 70 13.61 -10.58 -1.95
CA PRO A 70 13.34 -10.84 -3.35
C PRO A 70 11.83 -10.92 -3.62
N GLN A 71 11.43 -10.67 -4.86
CA GLN A 71 10.06 -10.90 -5.32
C GLN A 71 9.67 -12.38 -5.15
N PRO A 72 8.40 -12.71 -4.85
CA PRO A 72 7.97 -14.08 -4.68
C PRO A 72 7.97 -14.81 -6.04
N GLU A 73 8.67 -15.94 -6.13
CA GLU A 73 8.77 -16.72 -7.39
C GLU A 73 7.41 -17.17 -7.94
N ALA A 74 6.45 -17.45 -7.05
CA ALA A 74 5.09 -17.85 -7.43
C ALA A 74 4.22 -16.70 -7.96
N PHE A 75 4.61 -15.44 -7.68
CA PHE A 75 3.83 -14.25 -8.00
C PHE A 75 4.70 -13.16 -8.63
N PRO A 76 5.46 -13.44 -9.70
CA PRO A 76 6.44 -12.51 -10.23
C PRO A 76 5.74 -11.32 -10.91
N TYR A 77 6.24 -10.11 -10.62
CA TYR A 77 5.82 -8.94 -11.36
C TYR A 77 6.42 -8.95 -12.76
N THR A 78 5.67 -8.44 -13.73
CA THR A 78 6.20 -8.15 -15.06
C THR A 78 5.86 -6.73 -15.48
N ASP A 79 6.85 -6.06 -16.05
CA ASP A 79 6.70 -4.73 -16.64
C ASP A 79 5.58 -4.65 -17.68
N ALA A 80 5.40 -5.72 -18.46
CA ALA A 80 4.32 -5.85 -19.44
C ALA A 80 2.94 -5.80 -18.76
N PHE A 81 2.73 -6.54 -17.65
CA PHE A 81 1.47 -6.47 -16.91
C PHE A 81 1.22 -5.08 -16.32
N GLY A 82 2.27 -4.42 -15.81
CA GLY A 82 2.20 -3.04 -15.33
C GLY A 82 1.75 -2.05 -16.42
N ARG A 83 2.42 -2.05 -17.57
CA ARG A 83 2.16 -1.11 -18.67
C ARG A 83 0.89 -1.42 -19.44
N ASP A 84 0.67 -2.69 -19.79
CA ASP A 84 -0.36 -3.08 -20.74
C ASP A 84 -1.69 -3.43 -20.07
N ARG A 85 -1.71 -3.57 -18.73
CA ARG A 85 -2.93 -3.79 -17.94
C ARG A 85 -3.09 -2.71 -16.90
N ALA A 86 -2.25 -2.73 -15.85
CA ALA A 86 -2.49 -1.90 -14.67
C ALA A 86 -2.62 -0.41 -15.01
N PHE A 87 -1.72 0.11 -15.85
CA PHE A 87 -1.76 1.50 -16.31
C PHE A 87 -3.03 1.82 -17.11
N LEU A 88 -3.36 1.01 -18.12
CA LEU A 88 -4.51 1.27 -19.01
C LEU A 88 -5.85 1.17 -18.26
N PHE A 89 -6.02 0.16 -17.40
CA PHE A 89 -7.23 0.06 -16.57
C PHE A 89 -7.33 1.21 -15.57
N SER A 90 -6.23 1.59 -14.92
CA SER A 90 -6.23 2.75 -14.02
C SER A 90 -6.52 4.06 -14.73
N ALA A 91 -5.99 4.26 -15.94
CA ALA A 91 -6.29 5.43 -16.75
C ALA A 91 -7.78 5.52 -17.09
N ALA A 92 -8.42 4.39 -17.42
CA ALA A 92 -9.85 4.32 -17.74
C ALA A 92 -10.75 4.79 -16.58
N SER A 93 -10.29 4.68 -15.32
CA SER A 93 -11.06 5.12 -14.16
C SER A 93 -11.32 6.62 -14.12
N ASN A 94 -10.58 7.42 -14.90
CA ASN A 94 -10.80 8.85 -15.03
C ASN A 94 -12.02 9.19 -15.89
N GLY A 95 -12.59 8.23 -16.62
CA GLY A 95 -13.82 8.40 -17.37
C GLY A 95 -15.00 8.77 -16.46
N GLU A 96 -15.72 9.83 -16.82
CA GLU A 96 -16.86 10.33 -16.05
C GLU A 96 -18.16 9.57 -16.29
N ASN A 97 -18.22 8.82 -17.39
CA ASN A 97 -19.38 8.03 -17.78
C ASN A 97 -18.94 6.77 -18.52
N LYS A 98 -19.89 5.85 -18.68
CA LYS A 98 -19.73 4.56 -19.36
C LYS A 98 -18.98 4.68 -20.69
N THR A 99 -19.40 5.61 -21.56
CA THR A 99 -18.81 5.77 -22.91
C THR A 99 -17.31 6.06 -22.85
N GLN A 100 -16.88 6.92 -21.93
CA GLN A 100 -15.46 7.25 -21.76
C GLN A 100 -14.66 6.06 -21.21
N VAL A 101 -15.20 5.34 -20.22
CA VAL A 101 -14.55 4.14 -19.68
C VAL A 101 -14.44 3.06 -20.77
N GLU A 102 -15.52 2.78 -21.49
CA GLU A 102 -15.54 1.80 -22.59
C GLU A 102 -14.55 2.14 -23.71
N ALA A 103 -14.38 3.42 -24.05
CA ALA A 103 -13.39 3.84 -25.04
C ALA A 103 -11.96 3.44 -24.65
N CYS A 104 -11.62 3.50 -23.36
CA CYS A 104 -10.35 3.00 -22.85
C CYS A 104 -10.29 1.47 -22.79
N LEU A 105 -11.36 0.81 -22.34
CA LEU A 105 -11.40 -0.66 -22.20
C LEU A 105 -11.26 -1.41 -23.53
N LYS A 106 -11.69 -0.81 -24.65
CA LYS A 106 -11.45 -1.35 -25.99
C LYS A 106 -9.97 -1.60 -26.28
N LYS A 107 -9.05 -0.80 -25.72
CA LYS A 107 -7.59 -0.97 -25.92
C LYS A 107 -7.02 -2.21 -25.23
N VAL A 108 -7.74 -2.77 -24.26
CA VAL A 108 -7.33 -3.94 -23.47
C VAL A 108 -8.30 -5.12 -23.66
N ASN A 109 -9.18 -5.06 -24.67
CA ASN A 109 -10.18 -6.09 -24.97
C ASN A 109 -11.06 -6.47 -23.77
N ALA A 110 -11.36 -5.50 -22.90
CA ALA A 110 -12.23 -5.69 -21.75
C ALA A 110 -13.61 -5.07 -21.99
N GLN A 111 -14.61 -5.60 -21.29
CA GLN A 111 -16.00 -5.19 -21.36
C GLN A 111 -16.37 -4.44 -20.08
N PHE A 112 -16.99 -3.27 -20.23
CA PHE A 112 -17.54 -2.53 -19.11
C PHE A 112 -18.69 -3.32 -18.47
N TYR A 113 -18.70 -3.39 -17.13
CA TYR A 113 -19.80 -3.99 -16.39
C TYR A 113 -20.61 -2.93 -15.64
N SER A 114 -19.98 -2.23 -14.69
CA SER A 114 -20.64 -1.21 -13.86
C SER A 114 -19.68 -0.10 -13.42
N GLN A 115 -20.23 1.06 -13.03
CA GLN A 115 -19.48 2.17 -12.45
C GLN A 115 -20.30 2.81 -11.34
N TYR A 116 -19.63 3.08 -10.22
CA TYR A 116 -20.18 3.72 -9.04
C TYR A 116 -19.46 5.03 -8.80
N THR A 117 -20.20 6.12 -8.68
CA THR A 117 -19.67 7.43 -8.36
C THR A 117 -20.50 8.03 -7.23
N ILE A 118 -19.86 8.32 -6.10
CA ILE A 118 -20.53 8.80 -4.89
C ILE A 118 -19.71 9.90 -4.22
N PRO A 119 -20.36 10.80 -3.46
CA PRO A 119 -19.65 11.71 -2.56
C PRO A 119 -18.98 10.90 -1.45
N CYS A 120 -17.65 10.96 -1.38
CA CYS A 120 -16.89 10.11 -0.46
C CYS A 120 -16.16 10.88 0.64
N ASP A 121 -15.90 12.18 0.45
CA ASP A 121 -15.22 13.01 1.44
C ASP A 121 -16.09 14.18 1.94
N TRP A 122 -15.62 14.82 3.01
CA TRP A 122 -16.27 15.96 3.66
C TRP A 122 -16.25 17.25 2.81
N LEU A 123 -15.44 17.28 1.74
CA LEU A 123 -15.44 18.35 0.73
C LEU A 123 -16.46 18.07 -0.39
N ASN A 124 -17.28 17.03 -0.23
CA ASN A 124 -18.28 16.59 -1.20
C ASN A 124 -17.67 16.25 -2.58
N GLN A 125 -16.40 15.86 -2.61
CA GLN A 125 -15.76 15.34 -3.81
C GLN A 125 -16.22 13.91 -4.04
N ASN A 126 -16.36 13.58 -5.32
CA ASN A 126 -16.79 12.26 -5.73
C ASN A 126 -15.61 11.30 -5.76
N CYS A 127 -15.77 10.13 -5.16
CA CYS A 127 -14.96 8.96 -5.47
C CYS A 127 -15.67 8.15 -6.56
N SER A 128 -14.90 7.43 -7.36
CA SER A 128 -15.45 6.59 -8.40
C SER A 128 -14.70 5.27 -8.48
N GLY A 129 -15.42 4.19 -8.77
CA GLY A 129 -14.86 2.89 -9.09
C GLY A 129 -15.67 2.22 -10.19
N TYR A 130 -15.03 1.45 -11.05
CA TYR A 130 -15.72 0.68 -12.08
C TYR A 130 -15.27 -0.78 -12.05
N ILE A 131 -16.16 -1.64 -12.54
CA ILE A 131 -15.91 -3.05 -12.76
C ILE A 131 -15.95 -3.32 -14.27
N ALA A 132 -14.97 -4.09 -14.73
CA ALA A 132 -14.92 -4.62 -16.08
C ALA A 132 -14.64 -6.12 -16.05
N ILE A 133 -14.94 -6.80 -17.16
CA ILE A 133 -14.64 -8.21 -17.35
C ILE A 133 -13.72 -8.33 -18.55
N ASN A 134 -12.66 -9.11 -18.44
CA ASN A 134 -11.82 -9.51 -19.56
C ASN A 134 -11.91 -11.02 -19.75
N PRO A 135 -12.80 -11.51 -20.65
CA PRO A 135 -12.95 -12.94 -20.88
C PRO A 135 -11.70 -13.61 -21.47
N ASN A 136 -10.90 -12.88 -22.26
CA ASN A 136 -9.69 -13.42 -22.90
C ASN A 136 -8.61 -13.76 -21.87
N GLU A 137 -8.56 -12.99 -20.77
CA GLU A 137 -7.59 -13.20 -19.69
C GLU A 137 -8.22 -13.81 -18.45
N LYS A 138 -9.52 -14.17 -18.52
CA LYS A 138 -10.30 -14.70 -17.42
C LYS A 138 -10.16 -13.86 -16.14
N SER A 139 -10.40 -12.56 -16.26
CA SER A 139 -10.29 -11.63 -15.13
C SER A 139 -11.52 -10.74 -14.95
N ILE A 140 -11.89 -10.56 -13.70
CA ILE A 140 -12.77 -9.49 -13.22
C ILE A 140 -11.86 -8.36 -12.76
N VAL A 141 -12.03 -7.18 -13.32
CA VAL A 141 -11.17 -6.02 -13.07
C VAL A 141 -11.95 -4.98 -12.28
N LEU A 142 -11.48 -4.69 -11.08
CA LEU A 142 -12.01 -3.62 -10.23
C LEU A 142 -11.00 -2.49 -10.17
N THR A 143 -11.40 -1.30 -10.62
CA THR A 143 -10.49 -0.15 -10.62
C THR A 143 -11.11 1.06 -9.94
N PHE A 144 -10.33 1.74 -9.11
CA PHE A 144 -10.73 2.97 -8.44
C PHE A 144 -10.04 4.20 -9.01
N ARG A 145 -10.79 5.29 -9.13
CA ARG A 145 -10.30 6.60 -9.58
C ARG A 145 -9.55 7.31 -8.46
N GLY A 146 -8.51 8.04 -8.85
CA GLY A 146 -7.89 9.05 -8.00
C GLY A 146 -8.76 10.31 -7.81
N SER A 147 -8.24 11.24 -7.02
CA SER A 147 -8.86 12.55 -6.81
C SER A 147 -8.68 13.47 -8.03
N LYS A 148 -9.62 14.42 -8.25
CA LYS A 148 -9.62 15.39 -9.38
C LYS A 148 -9.24 16.81 -8.97
N GLY A 149 -8.05 17.31 -9.33
CA GLY A 149 -7.53 18.60 -8.81
C GLY A 149 -6.01 18.72 -8.87
N SER A 150 -5.44 19.74 -8.22
CA SER A 150 -3.99 19.98 -8.24
C SER A 150 -3.23 19.12 -7.22
N THR A 151 -2.06 18.59 -7.62
CA THR A 151 -1.23 17.71 -6.78
C THR A 151 -0.77 18.35 -5.48
N GLN A 152 -0.45 19.65 -5.49
CA GLN A 152 -0.03 20.36 -4.28
C GLN A 152 -1.17 20.41 -3.24
N PHE A 153 -2.37 20.78 -3.68
CA PHE A 153 -3.55 20.78 -2.83
C PHE A 153 -3.81 19.38 -2.25
N TYR A 154 -3.59 18.33 -3.04
CA TYR A 154 -3.68 16.96 -2.54
C TYR A 154 -2.66 16.60 -1.49
N THR A 155 -1.40 17.01 -1.62
CA THR A 155 -0.40 16.66 -0.62
C THR A 155 -0.72 17.26 0.75
N GLU A 156 -1.20 18.49 0.78
CA GLU A 156 -1.60 19.17 2.00
C GLU A 156 -2.90 18.60 2.56
N ALA A 157 -3.92 18.47 1.70
CA ALA A 157 -5.20 17.90 2.07
C ALA A 157 -5.01 16.47 2.58
N LEU A 158 -4.33 15.60 1.85
CA LEU A 158 -4.20 14.19 2.20
C LEU A 158 -3.62 14.00 3.60
N ASN A 159 -2.56 14.74 3.97
CA ASN A 159 -2.02 14.68 5.33
C ASN A 159 -3.05 15.08 6.40
N LEU A 160 -3.83 16.13 6.15
CA LEU A 160 -4.90 16.56 7.05
C LEU A 160 -6.06 15.57 7.08
N LEU A 161 -6.44 15.00 5.93
CA LEU A 161 -7.58 14.11 5.79
C LEU A 161 -7.31 12.74 6.39
N THR A 162 -6.07 12.29 6.35
CA THR A 162 -5.64 11.06 7.02
C THR A 162 -5.40 11.24 8.51
N TYR A 163 -5.83 12.37 9.11
CA TYR A 163 -5.84 12.50 10.55
C TYR A 163 -6.92 11.59 11.14
N GLY A 164 -6.49 10.58 11.89
CA GLY A 164 -7.35 9.54 12.43
C GLY A 164 -7.23 8.25 11.64
N SER A 165 -7.20 7.15 12.38
CA SER A 165 -7.30 5.80 11.86
C SER A 165 -8.35 5.03 12.63
N ARG A 166 -8.94 4.03 11.98
CA ARG A 166 -9.87 3.12 12.65
C ARG A 166 -9.74 1.71 12.10
N ARG A 167 -10.25 0.77 12.89
CA ARG A 167 -10.48 -0.60 12.45
C ARG A 167 -11.72 -0.67 11.55
N SER A 168 -11.73 -1.70 10.70
CA SER A 168 -12.88 -2.09 9.91
C SER A 168 -12.97 -3.62 9.90
N SER A 169 -14.16 -4.17 9.76
CA SER A 169 -14.32 -5.61 9.58
C SER A 169 -13.79 -6.11 8.22
N LEU A 170 -13.65 -5.21 7.24
CA LEU A 170 -13.23 -5.54 5.88
C LEU A 170 -11.74 -5.84 5.73
N VAL A 171 -10.91 -5.42 6.68
CA VAL A 171 -9.45 -5.57 6.66
C VAL A 171 -8.92 -5.81 8.07
N ASP A 172 -7.65 -6.18 8.22
CA ASP A 172 -7.00 -6.28 9.55
C ASP A 172 -6.05 -5.09 9.75
N GLY A 173 -5.85 -4.68 11.00
CA GLY A 173 -5.10 -3.48 11.35
C GLY A 173 -5.90 -2.18 11.20
N ASP A 174 -5.25 -1.08 11.60
CA ASP A 174 -5.83 0.26 11.51
C ASP A 174 -5.59 0.85 10.12
N VAL A 175 -6.63 1.46 9.55
CA VAL A 175 -6.58 2.16 8.26
C VAL A 175 -6.95 3.61 8.47
N PHE A 176 -6.31 4.53 7.76
CA PHE A 176 -6.65 5.96 7.86
C PHE A 176 -8.11 6.20 7.46
N THR A 177 -8.83 6.93 8.31
CA THR A 177 -10.29 7.11 8.24
C THR A 177 -10.74 7.58 6.85
N TYR A 178 -9.99 8.50 6.24
CA TYR A 178 -10.25 8.98 4.88
C TYR A 178 -10.38 7.87 3.84
N PHE A 179 -9.46 6.90 3.83
CA PHE A 179 -9.47 5.82 2.85
C PHE A 179 -10.56 4.80 3.15
N ILE A 180 -10.71 4.40 4.42
CA ILE A 180 -11.65 3.35 4.79
C ILE A 180 -13.11 3.82 4.67
N ASP A 181 -13.41 5.07 5.00
CA ASP A 181 -14.75 5.63 4.82
C ASP A 181 -15.13 5.72 3.34
N ALA A 182 -14.22 6.20 2.49
CA ALA A 182 -14.44 6.26 1.05
C ALA A 182 -14.62 4.86 0.46
N PHE A 183 -13.79 3.89 0.88
CA PHE A 183 -13.89 2.51 0.45
C PHE A 183 -15.21 1.86 0.87
N GLU A 184 -15.57 1.92 2.16
CA GLU A 184 -16.79 1.30 2.68
C GLU A 184 -18.04 1.84 1.98
N LYS A 185 -18.11 3.15 1.72
CA LYS A 185 -19.21 3.76 0.98
C LYS A 185 -19.30 3.23 -0.45
N LEU A 186 -18.18 3.17 -1.19
CA LEU A 186 -18.15 2.63 -2.57
C LEU A 186 -18.46 1.13 -2.61
N TRP A 187 -17.91 0.40 -1.65
CA TRP A 187 -18.13 -1.04 -1.50
C TRP A 187 -19.61 -1.36 -1.29
N ALA A 188 -20.26 -0.62 -0.38
CA ALA A 188 -21.68 -0.75 -0.07
C ALA A 188 -22.62 -0.18 -1.15
N ALA A 189 -22.15 0.75 -1.99
CA ALA A 189 -22.94 1.33 -3.08
C ALA A 189 -23.31 0.32 -4.17
N GLY A 190 -22.61 -0.81 -4.25
CA GLY A 190 -22.95 -1.94 -5.13
C GLY A 190 -21.75 -2.74 -5.63
N ILE A 191 -20.52 -2.22 -5.48
CA ILE A 191 -19.29 -2.93 -5.89
C ILE A 191 -19.23 -4.33 -5.28
N LYS A 192 -19.54 -4.47 -3.99
CA LYS A 192 -19.54 -5.79 -3.32
C LYS A 192 -20.49 -6.77 -4.02
N THR A 193 -21.75 -6.37 -4.20
CA THR A 193 -22.81 -7.19 -4.80
C THR A 193 -22.48 -7.59 -6.23
N ASP A 194 -21.93 -6.66 -7.01
CA ASP A 194 -21.52 -6.90 -8.39
C ASP A 194 -20.35 -7.88 -8.48
N LEU A 195 -19.35 -7.76 -7.60
CA LEU A 195 -18.25 -8.72 -7.55
C LEU A 195 -18.72 -10.12 -7.15
N GLU A 196 -19.62 -10.24 -6.17
CA GLU A 196 -20.22 -11.52 -5.77
C GLU A 196 -20.96 -12.17 -6.94
N THR A 197 -21.74 -11.36 -7.67
CA THR A 197 -22.48 -11.80 -8.86
C THR A 197 -21.54 -12.29 -9.96
N LEU A 198 -20.52 -11.50 -10.29
CA LEU A 198 -19.55 -11.85 -11.32
C LEU A 198 -18.71 -13.07 -10.93
N LYS A 199 -18.37 -13.21 -9.66
CA LYS A 199 -17.64 -14.37 -9.16
C LYS A 199 -18.48 -15.64 -9.27
N ALA A 200 -19.78 -15.57 -8.93
CA ALA A 200 -20.68 -16.71 -9.09
C ALA A 200 -20.84 -17.12 -10.56
N GLN A 201 -20.89 -16.14 -11.47
CA GLN A 201 -20.99 -16.38 -12.92
C GLN A 201 -19.67 -16.86 -13.55
N ASN A 202 -18.52 -16.48 -12.99
CA ASN A 202 -17.20 -16.74 -13.54
C ASN A 202 -16.26 -17.31 -12.45
N PRO A 203 -16.52 -18.54 -11.96
CA PRO A 203 -15.84 -19.09 -10.78
C PRO A 203 -14.33 -19.32 -10.98
N ASP A 204 -13.85 -19.46 -12.21
CA ASP A 204 -12.42 -19.65 -12.52
C ASP A 204 -11.64 -18.34 -12.70
N TYR A 205 -12.33 -17.20 -12.79
CA TYR A 205 -11.71 -15.90 -13.06
C TYR A 205 -10.91 -15.37 -11.86
N GLU A 206 -9.82 -14.66 -12.17
CA GLU A 206 -9.05 -13.87 -11.22
C GLU A 206 -9.74 -12.53 -10.92
N LEU A 207 -9.47 -11.94 -9.76
CA LEU A 207 -9.77 -10.54 -9.45
C LEU A 207 -8.50 -9.72 -9.63
N TRP A 208 -8.55 -8.70 -10.48
CA TRP A 208 -7.49 -7.71 -10.60
C TRP A 208 -7.95 -6.39 -9.99
N THR A 209 -7.24 -5.88 -8.99
CA THR A 209 -7.51 -4.56 -8.41
C THR A 209 -6.46 -3.55 -8.86
N PHE A 210 -6.92 -2.42 -9.38
CA PHE A 210 -6.06 -1.35 -9.85
C PHE A 210 -6.50 0.02 -9.33
N GLY A 211 -5.56 0.97 -9.28
CA GLY A 211 -5.90 2.34 -8.95
C GLY A 211 -4.68 3.25 -8.92
N HIS A 212 -4.94 4.54 -9.15
CA HIS A 212 -3.94 5.60 -9.11
C HIS A 212 -4.23 6.58 -7.97
N SER A 213 -3.19 7.06 -7.29
CA SER A 213 -3.29 8.02 -6.18
C SER A 213 -4.25 7.49 -5.09
N LEU A 214 -5.29 8.24 -4.70
CA LEU A 214 -6.37 7.78 -3.82
C LEU A 214 -6.93 6.40 -4.24
N GLY A 215 -7.14 6.20 -5.54
CA GLY A 215 -7.64 4.94 -6.07
C GLY A 215 -6.72 3.76 -5.77
N GLY A 216 -5.41 4.00 -5.60
CA GLY A 216 -4.46 2.98 -5.18
C GLY A 216 -4.73 2.48 -3.75
N SER A 217 -5.09 3.37 -2.83
CA SER A 217 -5.47 2.96 -1.45
C SER A 217 -6.78 2.17 -1.46
N LEU A 218 -7.77 2.61 -2.24
CA LEU A 218 -9.05 1.92 -2.35
C LEU A 218 -8.90 0.53 -3.01
N ALA A 219 -8.04 0.40 -4.02
CA ALA A 219 -7.73 -0.88 -4.67
C ALA A 219 -7.05 -1.87 -3.71
N SER A 220 -6.15 -1.39 -2.85
CA SER A 220 -5.47 -2.14 -1.79
C SER A 220 -6.46 -2.66 -0.74
N LEU A 221 -7.40 -1.82 -0.32
CA LEU A 221 -8.47 -2.21 0.61
C LEU A 221 -9.42 -3.23 -0.03
N ALA A 222 -9.79 -3.03 -1.30
CA ALA A 222 -10.68 -3.92 -2.02
C ALA A 222 -10.09 -5.32 -2.23
N SER A 223 -8.80 -5.43 -2.55
CA SER A 223 -8.14 -6.74 -2.70
C SER A 223 -8.12 -7.53 -1.38
N VAL A 224 -7.83 -6.86 -0.27
CA VAL A 224 -7.88 -7.51 1.05
C VAL A 224 -9.30 -7.92 1.40
N ALA A 225 -10.28 -7.03 1.23
CA ALA A 225 -11.68 -7.31 1.55
C ALA A 225 -12.22 -8.50 0.76
N ALA A 226 -11.89 -8.61 -0.54
CA ALA A 226 -12.31 -9.72 -1.39
C ALA A 226 -11.74 -11.07 -0.94
N VAL A 227 -10.50 -11.11 -0.42
CA VAL A 227 -9.90 -12.35 0.08
C VAL A 227 -10.39 -12.67 1.49
N LYS A 228 -10.42 -11.67 2.38
CA LYS A 228 -10.85 -11.82 3.77
C LYS A 228 -12.32 -12.23 3.89
N SER A 229 -13.18 -11.79 2.97
CA SER A 229 -14.58 -12.24 2.89
C SER A 229 -14.75 -13.58 2.19
N GLU A 230 -13.65 -14.30 1.91
CA GLU A 230 -13.61 -15.58 1.20
C GLU A 230 -14.25 -15.57 -0.21
N MET A 231 -14.45 -14.38 -0.80
CA MET A 231 -15.02 -14.23 -2.14
C MET A 231 -14.03 -14.71 -3.20
N PHE A 232 -12.74 -14.42 -3.00
CA PHE A 232 -11.65 -14.88 -3.85
C PHE A 232 -10.57 -15.56 -3.01
N LYS A 233 -9.97 -16.62 -3.56
CA LYS A 233 -8.75 -17.20 -2.98
C LYS A 233 -7.58 -16.24 -3.19
N LYS A 234 -6.64 -16.18 -2.24
CA LYS A 234 -5.47 -15.29 -2.30
C LYS A 234 -4.65 -15.44 -3.59
N GLU A 235 -4.55 -16.65 -4.14
CA GLU A 235 -3.80 -16.94 -5.38
C GLU A 235 -4.52 -16.44 -6.64
N LYS A 236 -5.81 -16.06 -6.51
CA LYS A 236 -6.65 -15.56 -7.60
C LYS A 236 -6.86 -14.04 -7.53
N VAL A 237 -6.12 -13.33 -6.68
CA VAL A 237 -6.17 -11.87 -6.58
C VAL A 237 -4.82 -11.27 -6.96
N LYS A 238 -4.85 -10.30 -7.87
CA LYS A 238 -3.69 -9.48 -8.24
C LYS A 238 -4.00 -8.02 -7.94
N SER A 239 -3.16 -7.37 -7.15
CA SER A 239 -3.27 -5.92 -6.91
C SER A 239 -2.07 -5.19 -7.50
N VAL A 240 -2.32 -4.20 -8.35
CA VAL A 240 -1.26 -3.31 -8.83
C VAL A 240 -1.72 -1.87 -8.75
N THR A 241 -1.01 -1.05 -7.99
CA THR A 241 -1.40 0.34 -7.74
C THR A 241 -0.33 1.30 -8.22
N MET A 242 -0.70 2.54 -8.52
CA MET A 242 0.23 3.57 -8.99
C MET A 242 0.15 4.80 -8.11
N GLY A 243 1.29 5.29 -7.62
CA GLY A 243 1.30 6.47 -6.76
C GLY A 243 0.46 6.30 -5.48
N GLN A 244 0.35 5.07 -4.97
CA GLN A 244 -0.46 4.75 -3.80
C GLN A 244 0.12 5.43 -2.54
N PRO A 245 -0.68 6.18 -1.76
CA PRO A 245 -0.32 6.63 -0.42
C PRO A 245 -0.27 5.48 0.60
N ARG A 246 0.47 5.66 1.70
CA ARG A 246 0.45 4.72 2.83
C ARG A 246 -0.97 4.64 3.39
N THR A 247 -1.54 3.45 3.37
CA THR A 247 -2.99 3.29 3.57
C THR A 247 -3.35 2.98 5.02
N GLY A 248 -2.45 2.36 5.78
CA GLY A 248 -2.73 1.97 7.17
C GLY A 248 -1.49 1.72 8.00
N SER A 249 -1.70 1.10 9.15
CA SER A 249 -0.68 0.76 10.13
C SER A 249 0.22 -0.39 9.67
N LEU A 250 1.22 -0.72 10.48
CA LEU A 250 2.09 -1.89 10.24
C LEU A 250 1.28 -3.19 10.21
N GLU A 251 0.27 -3.31 11.08
CA GLU A 251 -0.63 -4.47 11.13
C GLU A 251 -1.42 -4.61 9.83
N TYR A 252 -1.91 -3.49 9.26
CA TYR A 252 -2.54 -3.47 7.94
C TYR A 252 -1.58 -3.88 6.83
N ALA A 253 -0.35 -3.36 6.85
CA ALA A 253 0.64 -3.68 5.83
C ALA A 253 1.02 -5.17 5.82
N ILE A 254 1.23 -5.76 7.01
CA ILE A 254 1.50 -7.18 7.18
C ILE A 254 0.30 -8.05 6.76
N SER A 255 -0.91 -7.67 7.17
CA SER A 255 -2.11 -8.42 6.80
C SER A 255 -2.37 -8.36 5.29
N HIS A 256 -2.14 -7.21 4.67
CA HIS A 256 -2.23 -7.05 3.22
C HIS A 256 -1.29 -8.03 2.50
N ASP A 257 -0.02 -8.10 2.90
CA ASP A 257 0.95 -9.04 2.31
C ASP A 257 0.51 -10.51 2.47
N PHE A 258 -0.19 -10.85 3.56
CA PHE A 258 -0.72 -12.19 3.80
C PHE A 258 -1.91 -12.52 2.88
N TYR A 259 -2.88 -11.62 2.78
CA TYR A 259 -4.10 -11.85 2.00
C TYR A 259 -3.86 -11.72 0.48
N VAL A 260 -2.93 -10.88 0.05
CA VAL A 260 -2.74 -10.50 -1.35
C VAL A 260 -1.26 -10.65 -1.75
N PRO A 261 -0.79 -11.89 -1.96
CA PRO A 261 0.63 -12.16 -2.21
C PRO A 261 1.12 -11.59 -3.55
N TYR A 262 0.25 -11.48 -4.56
CA TYR A 262 0.52 -10.69 -5.77
C TYR A 262 0.07 -9.25 -5.53
N SER A 263 0.92 -8.43 -4.93
CA SER A 263 0.65 -7.02 -4.74
C SER A 263 1.88 -6.15 -4.98
N TYR A 264 1.76 -5.19 -5.90
CA TYR A 264 2.86 -4.34 -6.33
C TYR A 264 2.43 -2.87 -6.42
N ARG A 265 3.24 -1.97 -5.83
CA ARG A 265 3.06 -0.52 -5.97
C ARG A 265 4.05 0.02 -6.98
N ILE A 266 3.56 0.55 -8.08
CA ILE A 266 4.34 1.28 -9.07
C ILE A 266 4.49 2.73 -8.59
N VAL A 267 5.72 3.18 -8.41
CA VAL A 267 6.00 4.51 -7.85
C VAL A 267 7.02 5.28 -8.70
N HIS A 268 6.78 6.58 -8.83
CA HIS A 268 7.77 7.49 -9.40
C HIS A 268 8.62 8.08 -8.27
N ALA A 269 9.95 8.12 -8.42
CA ALA A 269 10.88 8.50 -7.35
C ALA A 269 10.61 9.88 -6.71
N LYS A 270 10.10 10.83 -7.52
CA LYS A 270 9.77 12.20 -7.10
C LYS A 270 8.31 12.39 -6.67
N ASP A 271 7.48 11.34 -6.71
CA ASP A 271 6.08 11.44 -6.30
C ASP A 271 5.97 11.54 -4.77
N LEU A 272 5.49 12.69 -4.29
CA LEU A 272 5.29 12.95 -2.87
C LEU A 272 4.10 12.19 -2.30
N ILE A 273 3.09 11.84 -3.11
CA ILE A 273 1.87 11.16 -2.64
C ILE A 273 2.23 9.81 -2.01
N THR A 274 3.17 9.08 -2.61
CA THR A 274 3.67 7.80 -2.07
C THR A 274 4.39 7.95 -0.72
N LYS A 275 4.78 9.17 -0.34
CA LYS A 275 5.46 9.45 0.93
C LYS A 275 4.48 9.87 2.02
N LEU A 276 3.19 9.97 1.71
CA LEU A 276 2.13 10.37 2.63
C LEU A 276 1.21 9.20 2.96
N PRO A 277 0.57 9.20 4.14
CA PRO A 277 0.91 10.03 5.30
C PRO A 277 2.33 9.71 5.78
N PHE A 278 3.00 10.66 6.44
CA PHE A 278 4.36 10.43 6.94
C PHE A 278 4.38 9.25 7.93
N LYS A 279 5.48 8.48 7.95
CA LYS A 279 5.62 7.29 8.81
C LYS A 279 5.35 7.58 10.28
N VAL A 280 5.71 8.79 10.75
CA VAL A 280 5.48 9.21 12.13
C VAL A 280 4.63 10.47 12.10
N LEU A 281 3.43 10.39 12.65
CA LEU A 281 2.53 11.52 12.86
C LEU A 281 2.13 11.54 14.35
N PRO A 282 2.33 12.66 15.07
CA PRO A 282 1.96 12.75 16.48
C PRO A 282 0.49 12.37 16.71
N GLY A 283 0.24 11.45 17.64
CA GLY A 283 -1.12 11.00 17.99
C GLY A 283 -1.79 10.04 17.00
N GLN A 284 -1.05 9.46 16.06
CA GLN A 284 -1.55 8.52 15.04
C GLN A 284 -0.69 7.24 15.00
N PRO A 285 -1.23 6.09 14.54
CA PRO A 285 -0.38 4.94 14.24
C PRO A 285 0.57 5.29 13.11
N ASN A 286 1.75 4.70 13.16
CA ASN A 286 2.74 4.87 12.10
C ASN A 286 2.19 4.34 10.77
N ALA A 287 2.35 5.11 9.69
CA ALA A 287 1.88 4.77 8.36
C ALA A 287 2.86 3.82 7.66
N TYR A 288 2.38 2.74 7.06
CA TYR A 288 3.19 1.77 6.32
C TYR A 288 2.64 1.48 4.93
N HIS A 289 3.56 1.07 4.04
CA HIS A 289 3.24 0.49 2.75
C HIS A 289 3.22 -1.02 2.85
N HIS A 290 2.34 -1.66 2.09
CA HIS A 290 2.51 -3.07 1.75
C HIS A 290 3.76 -3.25 0.86
N ARG A 291 4.31 -4.46 0.83
CA ARG A 291 5.75 -4.65 0.69
C ARG A 291 6.36 -4.30 -0.67
N PHE A 292 5.88 -4.86 -1.78
CA PHE A 292 6.60 -4.74 -3.04
C PHE A 292 6.40 -3.40 -3.73
N GLU A 293 7.52 -2.79 -4.12
CA GLU A 293 7.59 -1.53 -4.84
C GLU A 293 8.33 -1.72 -6.16
N VAL A 294 7.77 -1.15 -7.23
CA VAL A 294 8.38 -1.05 -8.56
C VAL A 294 8.63 0.43 -8.81
N SER A 295 9.88 0.86 -8.65
CA SER A 295 10.25 2.27 -8.72
C SER A 295 10.84 2.61 -10.09
N PHE A 296 10.48 3.78 -10.62
CA PHE A 296 11.09 4.35 -11.83
C PHE A 296 11.49 5.81 -11.60
N VAL A 297 12.45 6.28 -12.39
CA VAL A 297 13.16 7.56 -12.21
C VAL A 297 12.72 8.60 -13.22
#